data_AF-A0A3M1GHS5-F1
#
_entry.id   AF-A0A3M1GHS5-F1
#
_cell.length_a   1.000
_cell.length_b   1.000
_cell.length_c   1.000
_cell.angle_alpha   90.00
_cell.angle_beta   90.00
_cell.angle_gamma   90.00
#
_symmetry.space_group_name_H-M   'P 1'
#
loop_
_entity.id
_entity.type
_entity.pdbx_description
1 polymer ?
#
loop_
_entity_poly.entity_id
_entity_poly.type
_entity_poly.pdbx_seq_one_letter_code
_entity_poly.pdbx_strand_id
1 'polypeptide(L)'
;VRVKGIEAEFTGLVSDSLRFDGNLALTDSKVKSDTLAIDSALAEDASTPILLANGGNPFDPAVTAARGATAISLKGNELSKIPHVVANARLTYARSLDDYGQFKISISYTYRDNFQARVFNNPIADPVPSYNMVDVNVAWAPTSGNWTAELIVKNLFNEDAVNSRFTDNFGVAATSEELLAPRLVLGRLSYQY
;
A
#
# COMPACT_ATOMS: atom_id res chain seq x y z
N VAL A 1 -4.55 22.28 3.26
CA VAL A 1 -3.63 21.28 2.64
C VAL A 1 -3.52 21.54 1.13
N ARG A 2 -2.52 20.97 0.45
CA ARG A 2 -2.37 20.98 -1.01
C ARG A 2 -2.09 19.55 -1.48
N VAL A 3 -2.79 19.12 -2.52
CA VAL A 3 -2.49 17.91 -3.28
C VAL A 3 -2.45 18.28 -4.75
N LYS A 4 -1.42 17.86 -5.46
CA LYS A 4 -1.26 18.02 -6.91
C LYS A 4 -0.84 16.68 -7.48
N GLY A 5 -1.32 16.32 -8.66
CA GLY A 5 -0.90 15.09 -9.30
C GLY A 5 -1.24 15.04 -10.77
N ILE A 6 -0.69 14.02 -11.42
CA ILE A 6 -0.98 13.63 -12.80
C ILE A 6 -1.28 12.13 -12.76
N GLU A 7 -2.35 11.74 -13.44
CA GLU A 7 -2.74 10.35 -13.59
C GLU A 7 -2.82 10.01 -15.08
N ALA A 8 -2.41 8.80 -15.43
CA ALA A 8 -2.48 8.26 -16.77
C ALA A 8 -2.93 6.81 -16.71
N GLU A 9 -3.90 6.47 -17.55
CA GLU A 9 -4.36 5.10 -17.76
C GLU A 9 -4.34 4.80 -19.26
N PHE A 10 -3.92 3.59 -19.62
CA PHE A 10 -3.87 3.20 -21.01
C PHE A 10 -4.03 1.69 -21.20
N THR A 11 -4.59 1.35 -22.35
CA THR A 11 -4.67 0.00 -22.88
C THR A 11 -4.25 0.05 -24.35
N GLY A 12 -3.36 -0.84 -24.74
CA GLY A 12 -2.88 -0.94 -26.12
C GLY A 12 -2.78 -2.39 -26.58
N LEU A 13 -3.18 -2.63 -27.82
CA LEU A 13 -2.85 -3.87 -28.53
C LEU A 13 -1.48 -3.68 -29.18
N VAL A 14 -0.50 -4.44 -28.71
CA VAL A 14 0.86 -4.45 -29.26
C VAL A 14 0.92 -5.33 -30.52
N SER A 15 0.10 -6.38 -30.55
CA SER A 15 -0.18 -7.23 -31.71
C SER A 15 -1.56 -7.88 -31.55
N ASP A 16 -1.96 -8.72 -32.51
CA ASP A 16 -3.21 -9.51 -32.43
C ASP A 16 -3.24 -10.45 -31.22
N SER A 17 -2.08 -10.81 -30.66
CA SER A 17 -1.95 -11.74 -29.54
C SER A 17 -1.40 -11.12 -28.27
N LEU A 18 -0.99 -9.84 -28.29
CA LEU A 18 -0.34 -9.20 -27.15
C LEU A 18 -1.02 -7.87 -26.81
N ARG A 19 -1.51 -7.78 -25.58
CA ARG A 19 -2.12 -6.58 -24.99
C ARG A 19 -1.29 -6.08 -23.82
N PHE A 20 -1.14 -4.77 -23.74
CA PHE A 20 -0.58 -4.07 -22.60
C PHE A 20 -1.65 -3.20 -21.93
N ASP A 21 -1.71 -3.22 -20.61
CA ASP A 21 -2.52 -2.33 -19.78
C ASP A 21 -1.63 -1.63 -18.76
N GLY A 22 -1.86 -0.34 -18.51
CA GLY A 22 -1.08 0.41 -17.55
C GLY A 22 -1.90 1.49 -16.85
N ASN A 23 -1.57 1.72 -15.58
CA ASN A 23 -1.95 2.92 -14.84
C ASN A 23 -0.72 3.50 -14.11
N LEU A 24 -0.67 4.82 -14.03
CA LEU A 24 0.37 5.58 -13.35
C LEU A 24 -0.28 6.77 -12.66
N ALA A 25 -0.02 6.93 -11.37
CA ALA A 25 -0.36 8.12 -10.60
C ALA A 25 0.91 8.73 -10.02
N LEU A 26 1.11 10.02 -10.28
CA LEU A 26 2.17 10.84 -9.71
C LEU A 26 1.52 11.88 -8.82
N THR A 27 1.83 11.90 -7.51
CA THR A 27 1.19 12.78 -6.54
C THR A 27 2.22 13.52 -5.71
N ASP A 28 1.98 14.79 -5.42
CA ASP A 28 2.70 15.62 -4.44
C ASP A 28 1.67 16.14 -3.43
N SER A 29 1.92 15.91 -2.14
CA SER A 29 1.02 16.31 -1.06
C SER A 29 1.75 17.12 -0.01
N LYS A 30 1.10 18.16 0.53
CA LYS A 30 1.72 19.03 1.53
C LYS A 30 0.70 19.73 2.42
N VAL A 31 0.94 19.76 3.71
CA VAL A 31 0.24 20.66 4.64
C VAL A 31 0.76 22.09 4.43
N LYS A 32 -0.16 23.03 4.17
CA LYS A 32 0.17 24.43 3.87
C LYS A 32 -0.18 25.40 4.99
N SER A 33 -1.13 25.04 5.85
CA SER A 33 -1.53 25.81 7.02
C SER A 33 -0.51 25.63 8.14
N ASP A 34 -0.33 26.66 8.97
CA ASP A 34 0.42 26.61 10.24
C ASP A 34 -0.37 25.88 11.35
N THR A 35 -1.01 24.76 11.01
CA THR A 35 -1.79 23.99 11.96
C THR A 35 -0.85 23.29 12.94
N LEU A 36 -1.03 23.56 14.23
CA LEU A 36 -0.38 22.81 15.30
C LEU A 36 -1.17 21.54 15.58
N ALA A 37 -0.45 20.45 15.82
CA ALA A 37 -1.02 19.18 16.24
C ALA A 37 -0.08 18.49 17.24
N ILE A 38 -0.66 17.62 18.06
CA ILE A 38 0.06 16.85 19.07
C ILE A 38 0.23 15.42 18.53
N ASP A 39 1.48 14.97 18.36
CA ASP A 39 1.78 13.55 18.09
C ASP A 39 1.54 12.78 19.39
N SER A 40 0.66 11.78 19.34
CA SER A 40 0.30 10.96 20.50
C SER A 40 1.51 10.27 21.13
N ALA A 41 2.49 9.85 20.32
CA ALA A 41 3.71 9.21 20.81
C ALA A 41 4.57 10.18 21.63
N LEU A 42 4.74 11.41 21.13
CA LEU A 42 5.50 12.44 21.84
C LEU A 42 4.77 12.92 23.10
N ALA A 43 3.45 13.08 23.02
CA ALA A 43 2.64 13.43 24.18
C ALA A 43 2.69 12.36 25.27
N GLU A 44 2.65 11.07 24.90
CA GLU A 44 2.72 9.99 25.88
C GLU A 44 4.10 9.91 26.54
N ASP A 45 5.19 10.02 25.77
CA ASP A 45 6.56 10.08 26.32
C ASP A 45 6.73 11.25 27.31
N ALA A 46 6.24 12.44 26.94
CA ALA A 46 6.32 13.63 27.79
C ALA A 46 5.47 13.56 29.06
N SER A 47 4.37 12.79 29.06
CA SER A 47 3.41 12.74 30.18
C SER A 47 3.54 11.51 31.06
N THR A 48 4.14 10.41 30.58
CA THR A 48 4.27 9.15 31.33
C THR A 48 4.96 9.33 32.69
N PRO A 49 6.08 10.05 32.83
CA PRO A 49 6.72 10.24 34.14
C PRO A 49 5.83 10.98 35.15
N ILE A 50 5.03 11.94 34.66
CA ILE A 50 4.13 12.75 35.48
C ILE A 50 2.91 11.93 35.89
N LEU A 51 2.34 11.15 34.96
CA LEU A 51 1.27 10.19 35.22
C LEU A 51 1.68 9.23 36.34
N LEU A 52 2.88 8.65 36.26
CA LEU A 52 3.39 7.73 37.27
C LEU A 52 3.61 8.41 38.64
N ALA A 53 4.10 9.64 38.66
CA ALA A 53 4.29 10.40 39.88
C ALA A 53 2.97 10.81 40.56
N ASN A 54 1.91 11.03 39.78
CA ASN A 54 0.62 11.55 40.25
C ASN A 54 -0.47 10.46 40.34
N GLY A 55 -0.06 9.22 40.61
CA GLY A 55 -0.99 8.09 40.86
C GLY A 55 -1.81 7.68 39.64
N GLY A 56 -1.34 7.97 38.43
CA GLY A 56 -1.98 7.61 37.18
C GLY A 56 -3.17 8.50 36.79
N ASN A 57 -3.35 9.67 37.41
CA ASN A 57 -4.46 10.57 37.08
C ASN A 57 -4.23 11.29 35.73
N PRO A 58 -4.96 10.94 34.66
CA PRO A 58 -4.76 11.58 33.35
C PRO A 58 -5.31 13.00 33.26
N PHE A 59 -6.10 13.43 34.24
CA PHE A 59 -6.71 14.76 34.31
C PHE A 59 -5.90 15.76 35.13
N ASP A 60 -4.71 15.37 35.58
CA ASP A 60 -3.81 16.29 36.26
C ASP A 60 -3.43 17.47 35.33
N PRO A 61 -3.52 18.73 35.79
CA PRO A 61 -3.11 19.89 34.99
C PRO A 61 -1.67 19.80 34.47
N ALA A 62 -0.74 19.19 35.23
CA ALA A 62 0.64 18.99 34.80
C ALA A 62 0.76 18.01 33.63
N VAL A 63 -0.05 16.95 33.62
CA VAL A 63 -0.15 15.99 32.49
C VAL A 63 -0.67 16.70 31.25
N THR A 64 -1.73 17.49 31.40
CA THR A 64 -2.31 18.26 30.28
C THR A 64 -1.32 19.28 29.73
N ALA A 65 -0.60 19.98 30.60
CA ALA A 65 0.41 20.95 30.20
C ALA A 65 1.59 20.29 29.47
N ALA A 66 2.08 19.14 29.95
CA ALA A 66 3.16 18.41 29.31
C ALA A 66 2.77 17.94 27.89
N ARG A 67 1.55 17.40 27.71
CA ARG A 67 1.04 17.01 26.39
C ARG A 67 0.82 18.22 25.47
N GLY A 68 0.29 19.32 25.99
CA GLY A 68 0.12 20.55 25.22
C GLY A 68 1.44 21.14 24.72
N ALA A 69 2.51 21.01 25.51
CA ALA A 69 3.84 21.49 25.16
C ALA A 69 4.51 20.72 24.00
N THR A 70 4.00 19.53 23.63
CA THR A 70 4.52 18.76 22.49
C THR A 70 3.86 19.11 21.16
N ALA A 71 2.99 20.14 21.12
CA ALA A 71 2.37 20.59 19.89
C ALA A 71 3.43 21.03 18.86
N ILE A 72 3.41 20.39 17.69
CA ILE A 72 4.31 20.67 16.58
C ILE A 72 3.55 21.23 15.38
N SER A 73 4.21 22.05 14.57
CA SER A 73 3.65 22.52 13.32
C SER A 73 3.66 21.39 12.28
N LEU A 74 2.51 21.17 11.65
CA LEU A 74 2.41 20.25 10.52
C LEU A 74 2.80 20.90 9.19
N LYS A 75 3.02 22.21 9.16
CA LYS A 75 3.30 22.92 7.91
C LYS A 75 4.57 22.39 7.28
N GLY A 76 4.44 21.91 6.05
CA GLY A 76 5.56 21.36 5.32
C GLY A 76 5.51 19.84 5.17
N ASN A 77 4.78 19.15 6.05
CA ASN A 77 4.66 17.70 6.05
C ASN A 77 3.84 17.21 4.86
N GLU A 78 4.18 16.03 4.37
CA GLU A 78 3.38 15.24 3.45
C GLU A 78 2.11 14.74 4.15
N LEU A 79 1.04 14.57 3.38
CA LEU A 79 -0.17 13.97 3.90
C LEU A 79 0.04 12.47 4.11
N SER A 80 -0.65 11.93 5.10
CA SER A 80 -0.58 10.50 5.40
C SER A 80 -1.14 9.66 4.26
N LYS A 81 -0.50 8.52 3.98
CA LYS A 81 -0.98 7.48 3.05
C LYS A 81 -1.10 7.94 1.60
N ILE A 82 -0.27 8.90 1.19
CA ILE A 82 -0.17 9.36 -0.19
C ILE A 82 1.24 9.05 -0.74
N PRO A 83 1.43 7.90 -1.40
CA PRO A 83 2.67 7.62 -2.14
C PRO A 83 2.86 8.62 -3.28
N HIS A 84 4.11 9.00 -3.56
CA HIS A 84 4.41 9.91 -4.67
C HIS A 84 4.20 9.27 -6.03
N VAL A 85 4.43 7.95 -6.13
CA VAL A 85 4.25 7.18 -7.36
C VAL A 85 3.49 5.90 -7.05
N VAL A 86 2.44 5.65 -7.82
CA VAL A 86 1.77 4.35 -7.89
C VAL A 86 1.69 3.94 -9.34
N ALA A 87 2.17 2.75 -9.68
CA ALA A 87 2.15 2.25 -11.04
C ALA A 87 1.70 0.79 -11.06
N ASN A 88 0.82 0.46 -11.99
CA ASN A 88 0.51 -0.93 -12.33
C ASN A 88 0.66 -1.12 -13.83
N ALA A 89 1.25 -2.24 -14.22
CA ALA A 89 1.39 -2.63 -15.60
C ALA A 89 0.98 -4.09 -15.75
N ARG A 90 0.32 -4.44 -16.84
CA ARG A 90 -0.04 -5.82 -17.16
C ARG A 90 0.22 -6.10 -18.62
N LEU A 91 0.91 -7.21 -18.86
CA LEU A 91 1.09 -7.78 -20.19
C LEU A 91 0.25 -9.03 -20.29
N THR A 92 -0.61 -9.11 -21.31
CA THR A 92 -1.44 -10.28 -21.60
C THR A 92 -1.10 -10.81 -22.99
N TYR A 93 -0.61 -12.05 -23.05
CA TYR A 93 -0.43 -12.78 -24.30
C TYR A 93 -1.55 -13.82 -24.43
N ALA A 94 -2.30 -13.80 -25.53
CA ALA A 94 -3.38 -14.74 -25.80
C ALA A 94 -3.26 -15.28 -27.23
N ARG A 95 -3.31 -16.61 -27.38
CA ARG A 95 -3.20 -17.26 -28.69
C ARG A 95 -3.96 -18.58 -28.74
N SER A 96 -4.57 -18.83 -29.90
CA SER A 96 -5.10 -20.14 -30.26
C SER A 96 -4.00 -20.97 -30.91
N LEU A 97 -3.82 -22.20 -30.43
CA LEU A 97 -2.95 -23.21 -31.01
C LEU A 97 -3.84 -24.33 -31.53
N ASP A 98 -3.80 -24.61 -32.83
CA ASP A 98 -4.73 -25.48 -33.57
C ASP A 98 -5.32 -26.65 -32.75
N ASP A 99 -4.51 -27.69 -32.52
CA ASP A 99 -4.96 -28.90 -31.83
C ASP A 99 -4.90 -28.79 -30.29
N TYR A 100 -4.38 -27.67 -29.77
CA TYR A 100 -4.10 -27.51 -28.34
C TYR A 100 -5.03 -26.52 -27.65
N GLY A 101 -5.79 -25.71 -28.38
CA GLY A 101 -6.79 -24.79 -27.84
C GLY A 101 -6.26 -23.39 -27.54
N GLN A 102 -6.94 -22.69 -26.63
CA GLN A 102 -6.64 -21.30 -26.27
C GLN A 102 -5.68 -21.25 -25.08
N PHE A 103 -4.59 -20.50 -25.24
CA PHE A 103 -3.65 -20.18 -24.18
C PHE A 103 -3.71 -18.69 -23.87
N LYS A 104 -3.75 -18.35 -22.58
CA LYS A 104 -3.61 -16.98 -22.10
C LYS A 104 -2.59 -16.92 -20.98
N ILE A 105 -1.60 -16.07 -21.13
CA ILE A 105 -0.62 -15.75 -20.10
C ILE A 105 -0.79 -14.28 -19.73
N SER A 106 -0.80 -13.98 -18.45
CA SER A 106 -0.82 -12.60 -17.95
C SER A 106 0.23 -12.41 -16.88
N ILE A 107 1.04 -11.38 -17.05
CA ILE A 107 2.04 -10.94 -16.07
C ILE A 107 1.61 -9.55 -15.61
N SER A 108 1.44 -9.35 -14.31
CA SER A 108 1.10 -8.05 -13.71
C SER A 108 2.23 -7.59 -12.81
N TYR A 109 2.61 -6.33 -12.92
CA TYR A 109 3.59 -5.66 -12.08
C TYR A 109 2.89 -4.52 -11.34
N THR A 110 3.09 -4.45 -10.03
CA THR A 110 2.63 -3.35 -9.18
C THR A 110 3.82 -2.72 -8.51
N TYR A 111 3.89 -1.38 -8.53
CA TYR A 111 4.84 -0.59 -7.78
C TYR A 111 4.09 0.47 -6.97
N ARG A 112 4.47 0.61 -5.71
CA ARG A 112 4.04 1.70 -4.85
C ARG A 112 5.27 2.28 -4.19
N ASP A 113 5.46 3.59 -4.34
CA ASP A 113 6.52 4.30 -3.64
C ASP A 113 6.30 4.27 -2.12
N ASN A 114 7.32 4.73 -1.39
CA ASN A 114 7.23 4.99 0.03
C ASN A 114 6.21 6.09 0.32
N PHE A 115 5.71 6.13 1.56
CA PHE A 115 4.81 7.16 2.04
C PHE A 115 4.86 7.30 3.56
N GLN A 116 4.24 8.35 4.10
CA GLN A 116 4.12 8.57 5.54
C GLN A 116 2.81 7.99 6.09
N ALA A 117 2.86 7.15 7.11
CA ALA A 117 1.68 6.55 7.74
C ALA A 117 0.81 7.59 8.47
N ARG A 118 1.43 8.66 8.97
CA ARG A 118 0.79 9.77 9.71
C ARG A 118 1.24 11.12 9.19
N VAL A 119 0.42 12.15 9.43
CA VAL A 119 0.69 13.53 9.00
C VAL A 119 1.84 14.20 9.76
N PHE A 120 2.34 13.58 10.84
CA PHE A 120 3.46 14.08 11.62
C PHE A 120 4.80 13.92 10.90
N ASN A 121 4.90 12.93 9.99
CA ASN A 121 6.13 12.63 9.24
C ASN A 121 7.31 12.36 10.21
N ASN A 122 7.02 11.69 11.33
CA ASN A 122 8.02 11.24 12.28
C ASN A 122 8.97 10.26 11.58
N PRO A 123 10.29 10.53 11.52
CA PRO A 123 11.22 9.76 10.68
C PRO A 123 11.43 8.31 11.11
N ILE A 124 10.95 7.91 12.29
CA ILE A 124 11.08 6.55 12.82
C ILE A 124 9.76 5.79 12.64
N ALA A 125 8.66 6.38 13.09
CA ALA A 125 7.37 5.70 13.15
C ALA A 125 6.58 5.77 11.83
N ASP A 126 6.74 6.83 11.04
CA ASP A 126 5.82 7.11 9.94
C ASP A 126 6.24 6.56 8.57
N PRO A 127 7.54 6.44 8.21
CA PRO A 127 7.90 5.93 6.90
C PRO A 127 7.43 4.49 6.68
N VAL A 128 6.69 4.30 5.59
CA VAL A 128 6.37 2.98 5.03
C VAL A 128 7.18 2.82 3.75
N PRO A 129 8.10 1.85 3.66
CA PRO A 129 8.98 1.67 2.49
C PRO A 129 8.21 1.41 1.19
N SER A 130 8.81 1.70 0.04
CA SER A 130 8.26 1.29 -1.26
C SER A 130 8.25 -0.23 -1.41
N TYR A 131 7.40 -0.76 -2.28
CA TYR A 131 7.49 -2.16 -2.71
C TYR A 131 7.18 -2.32 -4.19
N ASN A 132 7.59 -3.45 -4.76
CA ASN A 132 7.06 -3.93 -6.03
C ASN A 132 6.66 -5.40 -5.95
N MET A 133 5.65 -5.78 -6.72
CA MET A 133 5.15 -7.15 -6.76
C MET A 133 4.87 -7.58 -8.19
N VAL A 134 5.18 -8.84 -8.49
CA VAL A 134 4.87 -9.48 -9.77
C VAL A 134 3.92 -10.65 -9.55
N ASP A 135 2.83 -10.67 -10.32
CA ASP A 135 1.87 -11.76 -10.36
C ASP A 135 1.87 -12.40 -11.76
N VAL A 136 1.67 -13.71 -11.81
CA VAL A 136 1.55 -14.47 -13.06
C VAL A 136 0.27 -15.28 -13.06
N ASN A 137 -0.38 -15.34 -14.21
CA ASN A 137 -1.55 -16.16 -14.46
C ASN A 137 -1.37 -16.86 -15.81
N VAL A 138 -1.53 -18.18 -15.83
CA VAL A 138 -1.51 -18.99 -17.04
C VAL A 138 -2.82 -19.76 -17.11
N ALA A 139 -3.59 -19.56 -18.17
CA ALA A 139 -4.85 -20.24 -18.42
C ALA A 139 -4.79 -20.99 -19.75
N TRP A 140 -5.39 -22.18 -19.75
CA TRP A 140 -5.48 -23.05 -20.90
C TRP A 140 -6.90 -23.62 -21.01
N ALA A 141 -7.50 -23.46 -22.19
CA ALA A 141 -8.76 -24.09 -22.56
C ALA A 141 -8.51 -24.97 -23.80
N PRO A 142 -8.66 -26.30 -23.73
CA PRO A 142 -8.39 -27.20 -24.85
C PRO A 142 -9.37 -27.00 -26.02
N THR A 143 -8.97 -27.42 -27.22
CA THR A 143 -9.86 -27.43 -28.40
C THR A 143 -11.06 -28.35 -28.20
N SER A 144 -10.87 -29.48 -27.52
CA SER A 144 -11.94 -30.43 -27.18
C SER A 144 -12.24 -30.40 -25.68
N GLY A 145 -13.49 -30.13 -25.32
CA GLY A 145 -13.99 -30.13 -23.95
C GLY A 145 -14.39 -28.74 -23.46
N ASN A 146 -15.36 -28.68 -22.56
CA ASN A 146 -15.92 -27.42 -22.08
C ASN A 146 -15.29 -27.01 -20.74
N TRP A 147 -13.96 -27.07 -20.63
CA TRP A 147 -13.27 -26.75 -19.38
C TRP A 147 -12.08 -25.82 -19.59
N THR A 148 -11.60 -25.22 -18.50
CA THR A 148 -10.40 -24.37 -18.47
C THR A 148 -9.60 -24.68 -17.23
N ALA A 149 -8.30 -24.92 -17.40
CA ALA A 149 -7.34 -25.03 -16.30
C ALA A 149 -6.53 -23.74 -16.20
N GLU A 150 -6.23 -23.33 -14.97
CA GLU A 150 -5.47 -22.12 -14.71
C GLU A 150 -4.52 -22.31 -13.52
N LEU A 151 -3.31 -21.78 -13.66
CA LEU A 151 -2.32 -21.63 -12.61
C LEU A 151 -2.15 -20.14 -12.32
N ILE A 152 -2.35 -19.75 -11.07
CA ILE A 152 -2.20 -18.37 -10.59
C ILE A 152 -1.07 -18.36 -9.56
N VAL A 153 -0.08 -17.51 -9.78
CA VAL A 153 0.99 -17.25 -8.83
C VAL A 153 0.94 -15.79 -8.44
N LYS A 154 0.60 -15.51 -7.19
CA LYS A 154 0.63 -14.18 -6.58
C LYS A 154 1.94 -13.98 -5.84
N ASN A 155 2.49 -12.77 -5.91
CA ASN A 155 3.77 -12.43 -5.31
C ASN A 155 4.88 -13.43 -5.75
N LEU A 156 5.09 -13.54 -7.06
CA LEU A 156 5.99 -14.52 -7.71
C LEU A 156 7.38 -14.54 -7.10
N PHE A 157 7.92 -13.39 -6.69
CA PHE A 157 9.27 -13.30 -6.12
C PHE A 157 9.30 -13.39 -4.59
N ASN A 158 8.14 -13.56 -3.94
CA ASN A 158 8.01 -13.60 -2.48
C ASN A 158 8.58 -12.33 -1.82
N GLU A 159 8.16 -11.18 -2.33
CA GLU A 159 8.43 -9.87 -1.74
C GLU A 159 7.88 -9.84 -0.31
N ASP A 160 8.74 -9.46 0.64
CA ASP A 160 8.40 -9.25 2.04
C ASP A 160 8.45 -7.74 2.31
N ALA A 161 7.29 -7.11 2.30
CA ALA A 161 7.18 -5.66 2.43
C ALA A 161 5.95 -5.25 3.24
N VAL A 162 6.02 -4.04 3.79
CA VAL A 162 4.94 -3.43 4.55
C VAL A 162 3.93 -2.79 3.60
N ASN A 163 2.72 -3.35 3.58
CA ASN A 163 1.58 -2.80 2.86
C ASN A 163 1.08 -1.52 3.54
N SER A 164 0.91 -1.55 4.85
CA SER A 164 0.38 -0.44 5.63
C SER A 164 0.94 -0.47 7.04
N ARG A 165 0.97 0.70 7.67
CA ARG A 165 1.38 0.85 9.06
C ARG A 165 0.32 1.66 9.80
N PHE A 166 0.10 1.29 11.05
CA PHE A 166 -0.81 1.97 11.96
C PHE A 166 -0.09 2.22 13.28
N THR A 167 -0.24 3.44 13.82
CA THR A 167 0.23 3.76 15.17
C THR A 167 -0.98 4.16 16.00
N ASP A 168 -1.11 3.51 17.15
CA ASP A 168 -2.15 3.80 18.12
C ASP A 168 -2.09 5.27 18.57
N ASN A 169 -3.23 5.94 18.51
CA ASN A 169 -3.41 7.33 18.90
C ASN A 169 -4.06 7.50 20.29
N PHE A 170 -4.52 6.40 20.91
CA PHE A 170 -5.23 6.41 22.19
C PHE A 170 -4.72 5.27 23.09
N GLY A 171 -3.44 5.34 23.48
CA GLY A 171 -2.83 4.32 24.33
C GLY A 171 -1.32 4.43 24.39
N VAL A 172 -0.63 3.30 24.29
CA VAL A 172 0.84 3.17 24.46
C VAL A 172 1.64 3.60 23.23
N ALA A 173 1.00 4.20 22.23
CA ALA A 173 1.60 4.57 20.94
C ALA A 173 2.27 3.41 20.20
N ALA A 174 1.74 2.19 20.37
CA ALA A 174 2.23 1.01 19.67
C ALA A 174 2.04 1.16 18.16
N THR A 175 3.03 0.70 17.40
CA THR A 175 2.99 0.68 15.93
C THR A 175 2.86 -0.76 15.46
N SER A 176 1.88 -1.02 14.60
CA SER A 176 1.66 -2.29 13.94
C SER A 176 1.85 -2.16 12.42
N GLU A 177 2.28 -3.26 11.82
CA GLU A 177 2.52 -3.37 10.38
C GLU A 177 1.61 -4.43 9.78
N GLU A 178 1.01 -4.08 8.65
CA GLU A 178 0.33 -5.00 7.77
C GLU A 178 1.31 -5.36 6.64
N LEU A 179 1.67 -6.64 6.56
CA LEU A 179 2.60 -7.14 5.55
C LEU A 179 1.86 -7.55 4.28
N LEU A 180 2.57 -7.55 3.16
CA LEU A 180 2.10 -8.20 1.95
C LEU A 180 1.88 -9.70 2.20
N ALA A 181 0.89 -10.27 1.50
CA ALA A 181 0.73 -11.71 1.51
C ALA A 181 2.00 -12.39 0.94
N PRO A 182 2.44 -13.52 1.53
CA PRO A 182 3.54 -14.29 0.97
C PRO A 182 3.16 -14.84 -0.41
N ARG A 183 4.13 -15.44 -1.11
CA ARG A 183 3.87 -16.13 -2.38
C ARG A 183 2.72 -17.13 -2.24
N LEU A 184 1.73 -17.00 -3.11
CA LEU A 184 0.56 -17.88 -3.15
C LEU A 184 0.42 -18.52 -4.53
N VAL A 185 0.29 -19.84 -4.57
CA VAL A 185 0.10 -20.62 -5.79
C VAL A 185 -1.28 -21.27 -5.75
N LEU A 186 -2.11 -21.00 -6.74
CA LEU A 186 -3.48 -21.49 -6.85
C LEU A 186 -3.68 -22.21 -8.18
N GLY A 187 -4.31 -23.37 -8.14
CA GLY A 187 -4.86 -24.04 -9.31
C GLY A 187 -6.37 -23.82 -9.38
N ARG A 188 -6.89 -23.54 -10.57
CA ARG A 188 -8.34 -23.44 -10.81
C ARG A 188 -8.72 -24.30 -12.01
N LEU A 189 -9.79 -25.08 -11.86
CA LEU A 189 -10.47 -25.78 -12.95
C LEU A 189 -11.89 -25.24 -13.04
N SER A 190 -12.35 -24.94 -14.26
CA SER A 190 -13.71 -24.46 -14.51
C SER A 190 -14.34 -25.29 -15.62
N TYR A 191 -15.64 -25.59 -15.51
CA TYR A 191 -16.41 -26.33 -16.52
C TYR A 191 -17.65 -25.50 -16.91
N GLN A 192 -17.97 -25.47 -18.20
CA GLN A 192 -19.15 -24.81 -18.75
C GLN A 192 -20.15 -25.86 -19.26
N TYR A 193 -21.38 -25.81 -18.75
CA TYR A 193 -22.47 -26.73 -19.08
C TYR A 193 -23.24 -26.30 -20.32
#